data_AF-A0A239DGT4-F1
#
_entry.id   AF-A0A239DGT4-F1
#
_cell.length_a   1.000
_cell.length_b   1.000
_cell.length_c   1.000
_cell.angle_alpha   90.00
_cell.angle_beta   90.00
_cell.angle_gamma   90.00
#
_symmetry.space_group_name_H-M   'P 1'
#
loop_
_entity.id
_entity.type
_entity.pdbx_description
1 polymer ?
#
loop_
_entity_poly.entity_id
_entity_poly.type
_entity_poly.pdbx_seq_one_letter_code
_entity_poly.pdbx_strand_id
1 'polypeptide(L)'
;MDTDLRGISRVFVGGMNYAIGASSLETCVSRMAGAGIFDDQFSLDIGGGALNKSTAAAAFCQFASMNNLLGGKVIDPVLRDCDFSTDPSAKTCEVGFSMVKGSQAFEGAELAVVLRPGADWKLLGRSSPYEIHIGSAVQRTVRLDLPGVDPASTATYTRALTFDIAGSDGNSSTGIRAAKVFQRNLDNSGWEATPLVSLTLSDACITQAAQASEKPRLAVTGSSCGASWLSLGDNGADAQAGDSLIDNFYRRGRKVKIELYNNVAATGTPVSVIKRVDGVPPKFAALPSFPWLELESKTKQALVKYSGETAVFSASWARNGAVSGKDVTFCTSSNCSGMGRAAHDEILVGQRSIDLTLSSTPTGASSYKQISLYGRTREDVGVSSNYVSCGGATMCN
;
A
#
# COMPACT_ATOMS: atom_id res chain seq x y z
N MET A 1 -28.82 -12.80 18.53
CA MET A 1 -29.10 -12.29 17.17
C MET A 1 -27.89 -12.60 16.32
N ASP A 2 -28.00 -13.58 15.44
CA ASP A 2 -26.92 -13.91 14.49
C ASP A 2 -26.75 -12.75 13.50
N THR A 3 -25.51 -12.32 13.28
CA THR A 3 -25.19 -11.28 12.31
C THR A 3 -25.37 -11.84 10.91
N ASP A 4 -26.39 -11.39 10.16
CA ASP A 4 -26.54 -11.80 8.76
C ASP A 4 -25.53 -11.05 7.86
N LEU A 5 -24.44 -11.71 7.49
CA LEU A 5 -23.43 -11.17 6.59
C LEU A 5 -23.89 -11.12 5.13
N ARG A 6 -25.00 -11.80 4.77
CA ARG A 6 -25.55 -11.76 3.40
C ARG A 6 -26.07 -10.38 3.04
N GLY A 7 -26.42 -9.55 4.02
CA GLY A 7 -26.83 -8.16 3.78
C GLY A 7 -25.74 -7.30 3.15
N ILE A 8 -24.45 -7.65 3.34
CA ILE A 8 -23.33 -6.95 2.69
C ILE A 8 -23.38 -7.12 1.17
N SER A 9 -23.85 -8.28 0.67
CA SER A 9 -24.02 -8.49 -0.76
C SER A 9 -25.01 -7.50 -1.39
N ARG A 10 -26.00 -7.00 -0.65
CA ARG A 10 -26.93 -5.97 -1.17
C ARG A 10 -26.25 -4.64 -1.41
N VAL A 11 -25.21 -4.30 -0.64
CA VAL A 11 -24.41 -3.10 -0.85
C VAL A 11 -23.68 -3.18 -2.19
N PHE A 12 -22.91 -4.25 -2.42
CA PHE A 12 -22.05 -4.38 -3.60
C PHE A 12 -22.79 -4.90 -4.83
N VAL A 13 -23.52 -6.01 -4.70
CA VAL A 13 -24.25 -6.65 -5.82
C VAL A 13 -25.57 -5.95 -6.10
N GLY A 14 -26.26 -5.46 -5.06
CA GLY A 14 -27.51 -4.73 -5.22
C GLY A 14 -27.28 -3.28 -5.62
N GLY A 15 -26.62 -2.49 -4.78
CA GLY A 15 -26.48 -1.05 -4.99
C GLY A 15 -25.37 -0.67 -5.97
N MET A 16 -24.12 -1.04 -5.68
CA MET A 16 -22.97 -0.61 -6.48
C MET A 16 -23.04 -1.17 -7.90
N ASN A 17 -23.31 -2.46 -8.08
CA ASN A 17 -23.43 -3.07 -9.42
C ASN A 17 -24.60 -2.48 -10.23
N TYR A 18 -25.73 -2.21 -9.59
CA TYR A 18 -26.86 -1.57 -10.27
C TYR A 18 -26.53 -0.17 -10.79
N ALA A 19 -25.76 0.60 -10.02
CA ALA A 19 -25.31 1.93 -10.41
C ALA A 19 -24.19 1.91 -11.44
N ILE A 20 -23.10 1.19 -11.17
CA ILE A 20 -21.92 1.09 -12.06
C ILE A 20 -22.27 0.42 -13.39
N GLY A 21 -23.27 -0.48 -13.40
CA GLY A 21 -23.80 -1.06 -14.63
C GLY A 21 -24.54 -0.08 -15.54
N ALA A 22 -24.70 1.20 -15.15
CA ALA A 22 -25.25 2.22 -16.02
C ALA A 22 -24.26 2.61 -17.14
N SER A 23 -24.79 2.94 -18.32
CA SER A 23 -24.00 3.34 -19.49
C SER A 23 -23.56 4.80 -19.49
N SER A 24 -24.04 5.61 -18.56
CA SER A 24 -23.75 7.05 -18.47
C SER A 24 -23.56 7.50 -17.03
N LEU A 25 -22.72 8.51 -16.85
CA LEU A 25 -22.41 9.12 -15.55
C LEU A 25 -23.66 9.53 -14.78
N GLU A 26 -24.55 10.30 -15.41
CA GLU A 26 -25.76 10.84 -14.76
C GLU A 26 -26.67 9.73 -14.20
N THR A 27 -26.94 8.69 -15.00
CA THR A 27 -27.70 7.53 -14.55
C THR A 27 -27.00 6.76 -13.44
N CYS A 28 -25.67 6.61 -13.50
CA CYS A 28 -24.92 5.99 -12.41
C CYS A 28 -25.12 6.77 -11.10
N VAL A 29 -24.94 8.09 -11.13
CA VAL A 29 -25.06 8.96 -9.93
C VAL A 29 -26.47 8.86 -9.35
N SER A 30 -27.50 8.98 -10.20
CA SER A 30 -28.90 8.87 -9.78
C SER A 30 -29.19 7.51 -9.13
N ARG A 31 -28.74 6.41 -9.74
CA ARG A 31 -28.93 5.06 -9.20
C ARG A 31 -28.18 4.86 -7.89
N MET A 32 -26.94 5.32 -7.79
CA MET A 32 -26.11 5.14 -6.60
C MET A 32 -26.66 5.95 -5.41
N ALA A 33 -27.05 7.20 -5.65
CA ALA A 33 -27.69 8.04 -4.63
C ALA A 33 -29.03 7.47 -4.17
N GLY A 34 -29.84 6.96 -5.12
CA GLY A 34 -31.15 6.35 -4.84
C GLY A 34 -31.08 4.97 -4.17
N ALA A 35 -29.94 4.27 -4.23
CA ALA A 35 -29.78 2.94 -3.65
C ALA A 35 -29.70 2.94 -2.11
N GLY A 36 -29.52 4.10 -1.47
CA GLY A 36 -29.50 4.21 0.00
C GLY A 36 -28.34 3.47 0.67
N ILE A 37 -27.29 3.13 -0.09
CA ILE A 37 -26.18 2.28 0.37
C ILE A 37 -25.15 3.00 1.24
N PHE A 38 -25.23 4.32 1.40
CA PHE A 38 -24.28 5.09 2.21
C PHE A 38 -24.83 5.33 3.63
N ASP A 39 -24.00 5.06 4.64
CA ASP A 39 -24.27 5.40 6.03
C ASP A 39 -24.28 6.92 6.22
N ASP A 40 -25.00 7.40 7.23
CA ASP A 40 -25.04 8.84 7.54
C ASP A 40 -23.67 9.38 7.97
N GLN A 41 -22.80 8.50 8.47
CA GLN A 41 -21.41 8.83 8.81
C GLN A 41 -20.41 8.47 7.69
N PHE A 42 -20.86 8.26 6.44
CA PHE A 42 -19.96 7.96 5.34
C PHE A 42 -18.87 9.03 5.21
N SER A 43 -17.61 8.59 5.25
CA SER A 43 -16.44 9.44 5.07
C SER A 43 -15.34 8.68 4.34
N LEU A 44 -14.83 9.27 3.27
CA LEU A 44 -13.72 8.75 2.49
C LEU A 44 -12.91 9.91 1.96
N ASP A 45 -11.60 9.79 1.87
CA ASP A 45 -10.77 10.80 1.21
C ASP A 45 -9.95 10.10 0.13
N ILE A 46 -10.14 10.55 -1.11
CA ILE A 46 -9.52 10.05 -2.33
C ILE A 46 -8.82 11.24 -2.99
N GLY A 47 -7.51 11.14 -3.20
CA GLY A 47 -6.74 12.16 -3.91
C GLY A 47 -6.76 13.54 -3.24
N GLY A 48 -6.94 13.60 -1.91
CA GLY A 48 -7.03 14.85 -1.15
C GLY A 48 -8.43 15.48 -1.13
N GLY A 49 -9.41 14.86 -1.77
CA GLY A 49 -10.82 15.28 -1.73
C GLY A 49 -11.61 14.48 -0.69
N ALA A 50 -12.08 15.16 0.36
CA ALA A 50 -12.98 14.57 1.34
C ALA A 50 -14.38 14.36 0.77
N LEU A 51 -14.80 13.10 0.71
CA LEU A 51 -16.12 12.62 0.31
C LEU A 51 -16.97 12.32 1.54
N ASN A 52 -18.23 12.68 1.45
CA ASN A 52 -19.27 12.39 2.43
C ASN A 52 -20.47 11.74 1.73
N LYS A 53 -21.51 11.37 2.49
CA LYS A 53 -22.73 10.73 1.95
C LYS A 53 -23.32 11.44 0.73
N SER A 54 -23.37 12.77 0.70
CA SER A 54 -24.02 13.51 -0.40
C SER A 54 -23.15 13.62 -1.65
N THR A 55 -21.83 13.49 -1.52
CA THR A 55 -20.87 13.63 -2.63
C THR A 55 -20.34 12.30 -3.12
N ALA A 56 -20.43 11.23 -2.31
CA ALA A 56 -19.88 9.91 -2.61
C ALA A 56 -20.41 9.32 -3.93
N ALA A 57 -21.73 9.38 -4.16
CA ALA A 57 -22.35 8.85 -5.37
C ALA A 57 -21.76 9.45 -6.65
N ALA A 58 -21.61 10.78 -6.67
CA ALA A 58 -21.00 11.51 -7.79
C ALA A 58 -19.55 11.09 -7.98
N ALA A 59 -18.77 11.03 -6.91
CA ALA A 59 -17.34 10.70 -6.97
C ALA A 59 -17.09 9.26 -7.46
N PHE A 60 -17.79 8.25 -6.94
CA PHE A 60 -17.63 6.86 -7.40
C PHE A 60 -18.00 6.69 -8.88
N CYS A 61 -19.10 7.31 -9.32
CA CYS A 61 -19.51 7.24 -10.72
C CYS A 61 -18.59 8.05 -11.64
N GLN A 62 -18.05 9.18 -11.18
CA GLN A 62 -17.05 9.95 -11.91
C GLN A 62 -15.77 9.13 -12.07
N PHE A 63 -15.29 8.50 -11.00
CA PHE A 63 -14.16 7.58 -11.03
C PHE A 63 -14.38 6.46 -12.05
N ALA A 64 -15.55 5.81 -11.99
CA ALA A 64 -15.89 4.77 -12.95
C ALA A 64 -15.98 5.29 -14.39
N SER A 65 -16.47 6.52 -14.61
CA SER A 65 -16.53 7.14 -15.93
C SER A 65 -15.14 7.44 -16.48
N MET A 66 -14.26 8.04 -15.68
CA MET A 66 -12.90 8.42 -16.08
C MET A 66 -12.05 7.20 -16.42
N ASN A 67 -12.26 6.09 -15.73
CA ASN A 67 -11.55 4.83 -15.97
C ASN A 67 -12.27 3.90 -16.97
N ASN A 68 -13.31 4.38 -17.66
CA ASN A 68 -14.13 3.60 -18.59
C ASN A 68 -14.75 2.32 -17.97
N LEU A 69 -15.04 2.33 -16.67
CA LEU A 69 -15.63 1.20 -15.92
C LEU A 69 -17.17 1.25 -15.87
N LEU A 70 -17.81 2.32 -16.34
CA LEU A 70 -19.27 2.38 -16.50
C LEU A 70 -19.77 1.31 -17.48
N GLY A 71 -20.89 0.66 -17.14
CA GLY A 71 -21.38 -0.56 -17.79
C GLY A 71 -20.64 -1.83 -17.34
N GLY A 72 -19.74 -1.70 -16.35
CA GLY A 72 -19.03 -2.79 -15.71
C GLY A 72 -19.76 -3.34 -14.49
N LYS A 73 -19.01 -4.02 -13.62
CA LYS A 73 -19.49 -4.56 -12.34
C LYS A 73 -18.36 -4.63 -11.32
N VAL A 74 -18.72 -4.53 -10.05
CA VAL A 74 -17.96 -4.97 -8.90
C VAL A 74 -17.97 -6.51 -8.84
N ILE A 75 -16.79 -7.09 -8.68
CA ILE A 75 -16.58 -8.53 -8.47
C ILE A 75 -15.73 -8.76 -7.23
N ASP A 76 -15.78 -10.01 -6.77
CA ASP A 76 -14.97 -10.54 -5.67
C ASP A 76 -14.99 -9.66 -4.40
N PRO A 77 -16.17 -9.27 -3.87
CA PRO A 77 -16.22 -8.62 -2.56
C PRO A 77 -15.77 -9.61 -1.50
N VAL A 78 -14.56 -9.43 -0.98
CA VAL A 78 -13.99 -10.24 0.09
C VAL A 78 -14.12 -9.48 1.40
N LEU A 79 -14.85 -10.04 2.35
CA LEU A 79 -14.91 -9.51 3.71
C LEU A 79 -13.55 -9.63 4.37
N ARG A 80 -13.10 -8.50 4.92
CA ARG A 80 -11.87 -8.33 5.69
C ARG A 80 -12.25 -7.70 7.03
N ASP A 81 -11.54 -8.09 8.08
CA ASP A 81 -11.53 -7.41 9.38
C ASP A 81 -12.86 -6.93 9.94
N CYS A 82 -13.78 -7.88 10.06
CA CYS A 82 -14.99 -7.66 10.82
C CYS A 82 -14.67 -7.44 12.31
N ASP A 83 -15.14 -6.31 12.84
CA ASP A 83 -15.20 -6.01 14.26
C ASP A 83 -16.66 -6.05 14.74
N PHE A 84 -16.93 -7.03 15.60
CA PHE A 84 -18.21 -7.23 16.25
C PHE A 84 -18.12 -7.05 17.77
N SER A 85 -16.95 -6.64 18.25
CA SER A 85 -16.55 -6.77 19.65
C SER A 85 -16.39 -5.45 20.38
N THR A 86 -16.11 -4.36 19.66
CA THR A 86 -15.75 -3.08 20.27
C THR A 86 -16.92 -2.13 20.46
N ASP A 87 -17.92 -2.15 19.57
CA ASP A 87 -19.10 -1.29 19.67
C ASP A 87 -20.39 -2.12 19.58
N PRO A 88 -21.16 -2.27 20.68
CA PRO A 88 -22.45 -2.95 20.62
C PRO A 88 -23.48 -2.19 19.76
N SER A 89 -23.22 -0.92 19.44
CA SER A 89 -24.06 -0.06 18.59
C SER A 89 -23.61 0.01 17.12
N ALA A 90 -22.56 -0.70 16.73
CA ALA A 90 -22.15 -0.80 15.33
C ALA A 90 -21.25 -2.02 15.08
N LYS A 91 -21.57 -2.81 14.06
CA LYS A 91 -20.71 -3.87 13.55
C LYS A 91 -20.05 -3.40 12.27
N THR A 92 -18.73 -3.43 12.17
CA THR A 92 -18.02 -2.94 10.98
C THR A 92 -17.22 -4.06 10.31
N CYS A 93 -17.14 -4.08 8.99
CA CYS A 93 -16.22 -4.93 8.24
C CYS A 93 -15.56 -4.10 7.14
N GLU A 94 -14.29 -4.35 6.85
CA GLU A 94 -13.66 -3.88 5.62
C GLU A 94 -14.01 -4.84 4.47
N VAL A 95 -14.07 -4.32 3.25
CA VAL A 95 -14.39 -5.10 2.06
C VAL A 95 -13.46 -4.66 0.95
N GLY A 96 -12.61 -5.58 0.52
CA GLY A 96 -11.83 -5.44 -0.69
C GLY A 96 -12.66 -5.91 -1.88
N PHE A 97 -12.60 -5.18 -2.99
CA PHE A 97 -13.28 -5.55 -4.23
C PHE A 97 -12.54 -5.05 -5.47
N SER A 98 -12.88 -5.61 -6.62
CA SER A 98 -12.40 -5.16 -7.92
C SER A 98 -13.56 -4.65 -8.77
N MET A 99 -13.30 -3.67 -9.64
CA MET A 99 -14.25 -3.19 -10.64
C MET A 99 -13.80 -3.66 -12.01
N VAL A 100 -14.68 -4.29 -12.79
CA VAL A 100 -14.33 -4.84 -14.10
C VAL A 100 -15.31 -4.43 -15.20
N LYS A 101 -14.80 -4.23 -16.41
CA LYS A 101 -15.58 -4.08 -17.64
C LYS A 101 -14.86 -4.78 -18.79
N GLY A 102 -15.40 -5.89 -19.27
CA GLY A 102 -14.72 -6.73 -20.26
C GLY A 102 -13.39 -7.26 -19.70
N SER A 103 -12.29 -6.97 -20.39
CA SER A 103 -10.92 -7.32 -19.94
C SER A 103 -10.28 -6.25 -19.04
N GLN A 104 -10.91 -5.09 -18.88
CA GLN A 104 -10.42 -4.05 -17.97
C GLN A 104 -10.78 -4.44 -16.54
N ALA A 105 -9.79 -4.39 -15.65
CA ALA A 105 -9.96 -4.61 -14.23
C ALA A 105 -9.23 -3.52 -13.47
N PHE A 106 -9.90 -2.96 -12.46
CA PHE A 106 -9.33 -2.09 -11.46
C PHE A 106 -9.37 -2.85 -10.13
N GLU A 107 -8.19 -3.26 -9.66
CA GLU A 107 -8.01 -4.05 -8.45
C GLU A 107 -7.69 -3.13 -7.26
N GLY A 108 -8.18 -3.46 -6.06
CA GLY A 108 -7.66 -2.86 -4.82
C GLY A 108 -8.46 -1.68 -4.26
N ALA A 109 -9.76 -1.58 -4.53
CA ALA A 109 -10.61 -0.66 -3.76
C ALA A 109 -11.04 -1.32 -2.45
N GLU A 110 -10.79 -0.63 -1.34
CA GLU A 110 -11.21 -1.05 0.00
C GLU A 110 -12.20 -0.06 0.59
N LEU A 111 -13.34 -0.56 1.04
CA LEU A 111 -14.34 0.23 1.75
C LEU A 111 -14.79 -0.50 3.00
N ALA A 112 -15.09 0.26 4.05
CA ALA A 112 -15.76 -0.25 5.22
C ALA A 112 -17.27 -0.26 5.00
N VAL A 113 -17.91 -1.29 5.52
CA VAL A 113 -19.36 -1.39 5.73
C VAL A 113 -19.67 -1.43 7.21
N VAL A 114 -20.83 -0.87 7.57
CA VAL A 114 -21.33 -0.82 8.95
C VAL A 114 -22.76 -1.35 9.00
N LEU A 115 -23.07 -2.08 10.07
CA LEU A 115 -24.40 -2.50 10.46
C LEU A 115 -24.74 -1.86 11.81
N ARG A 116 -25.65 -0.88 11.77
CA ARG A 116 -26.21 -0.24 12.97
C ARG A 116 -27.38 -1.08 13.53
N PRO A 117 -27.70 -0.99 14.83
CA PRO A 117 -28.84 -1.66 15.44
C PRO A 117 -30.14 -1.41 14.67
N GLY A 118 -30.81 -2.49 14.26
CA GLY A 118 -32.09 -2.42 13.55
C GLY A 118 -32.02 -1.89 12.11
N ALA A 119 -30.83 -1.72 11.54
CA ALA A 119 -30.64 -1.23 10.17
C ALA A 119 -30.08 -2.32 9.24
N ASP A 120 -30.02 -2.01 7.93
CA ASP A 120 -29.27 -2.78 6.93
C ASP A 120 -27.78 -2.39 6.93
N TRP A 121 -26.95 -3.24 6.33
CA TRP A 121 -25.54 -2.92 6.03
C TRP A 121 -25.44 -1.73 5.08
N LYS A 122 -24.54 -0.79 5.37
CA LYS A 122 -24.26 0.38 4.54
C LYS A 122 -22.76 0.64 4.42
N LEU A 123 -22.33 1.29 3.35
CA LEU A 123 -20.98 1.81 3.18
C LEU A 123 -20.71 2.90 4.22
N LEU A 124 -19.62 2.75 4.96
CA LEU A 124 -19.06 3.74 5.87
C LEU A 124 -17.92 4.54 5.21
N GLY A 125 -17.32 4.01 4.13
CA GLY A 125 -16.14 4.61 3.51
C GLY A 125 -14.88 4.10 4.18
N ARG A 126 -14.27 4.85 5.09
CA ARG A 126 -13.13 4.40 5.91
C ARG A 126 -13.65 3.69 7.17
N SER A 127 -12.99 2.61 7.58
CA SER A 127 -13.28 1.90 8.84
C SER A 127 -12.84 2.67 10.09
N SER A 128 -11.99 3.68 9.90
CA SER A 128 -11.47 4.54 10.96
C SER A 128 -11.49 5.99 10.48
N PRO A 129 -11.76 6.97 11.37
CA PRO A 129 -11.60 8.39 11.03
C PRO A 129 -10.13 8.77 10.79
N TYR A 130 -9.19 7.91 11.18
CA TYR A 130 -7.76 8.10 10.97
C TYR A 130 -7.29 7.38 9.70
N GLU A 131 -6.38 8.00 8.98
CA GLU A 131 -5.76 7.41 7.79
C GLU A 131 -4.60 6.53 8.24
N ILE A 132 -4.86 5.24 8.29
CA ILE A 132 -3.96 4.21 8.80
C ILE A 132 -3.94 3.07 7.80
N HIS A 133 -2.76 2.82 7.22
CA HIS A 133 -2.47 1.70 6.35
C HIS A 133 -1.36 0.87 6.98
N ILE A 134 -1.64 -0.42 7.20
CA ILE A 134 -0.68 -1.34 7.77
C ILE A 134 -0.50 -2.47 6.80
N GLY A 135 0.72 -2.68 6.35
CA GLY A 135 1.00 -3.67 5.34
C GLY A 135 2.33 -4.35 5.56
N SER A 136 2.74 -5.03 4.52
CA SER A 136 4.02 -5.72 4.46
C SER A 136 4.66 -5.49 3.11
N ALA A 137 5.99 -5.48 3.11
CA ALA A 137 6.77 -5.32 1.91
C ALA A 137 7.95 -6.28 1.90
N VAL A 138 8.29 -6.75 0.70
CA VAL A 138 9.54 -7.45 0.41
C VAL A 138 10.27 -6.75 -0.72
N GLN A 139 11.59 -6.73 -0.62
CA GLN A 139 12.45 -6.16 -1.64
C GLN A 139 13.58 -7.13 -1.97
N ARG A 140 13.92 -7.20 -3.24
CA ARG A 140 15.14 -7.82 -3.73
C ARG A 140 15.94 -6.80 -4.52
N THR A 141 17.23 -6.67 -4.20
CA THR A 141 18.17 -5.87 -4.98
C THR A 141 19.18 -6.78 -5.65
N VAL A 142 19.26 -6.73 -6.98
CA VAL A 142 20.17 -7.51 -7.81
C VAL A 142 21.18 -6.59 -8.47
N ARG A 143 22.45 -6.95 -8.40
CA ARG A 143 23.52 -6.21 -9.04
C ARG A 143 23.90 -6.85 -10.39
N LEU A 144 23.85 -6.08 -11.47
CA LEU A 144 23.94 -6.61 -12.84
C LEU A 144 25.33 -6.54 -13.48
N ASP A 145 26.25 -5.77 -12.91
CA ASP A 145 27.48 -5.31 -13.56
C ASP A 145 28.77 -5.88 -12.96
N LEU A 146 28.67 -6.85 -12.03
CA LEU A 146 29.84 -7.51 -11.45
C LEU A 146 30.44 -8.53 -12.43
N PRO A 147 31.72 -8.37 -12.84
CA PRO A 147 32.35 -9.29 -13.78
C PRO A 147 32.47 -10.71 -13.20
N GLY A 148 32.03 -11.73 -13.94
CA GLY A 148 32.19 -13.14 -13.57
C GLY A 148 31.32 -13.60 -12.40
N VAL A 149 30.38 -12.77 -11.93
CA VAL A 149 29.45 -13.10 -10.85
C VAL A 149 28.04 -13.28 -11.43
N ASP A 150 27.39 -14.40 -11.11
CA ASP A 150 25.98 -14.59 -11.47
C ASP A 150 25.13 -13.53 -10.73
N PRO A 151 24.35 -12.69 -11.45
CA PRO A 151 23.47 -11.72 -10.81
C PRO A 151 22.57 -12.33 -9.73
N ALA A 152 22.09 -13.57 -9.89
CA ALA A 152 21.27 -14.23 -8.88
C ALA A 152 22.01 -14.40 -7.52
N SER A 153 23.33 -14.59 -7.55
CA SER A 153 24.16 -14.71 -6.35
C SER A 153 24.46 -13.36 -5.66
N THR A 154 24.17 -12.25 -6.33
CA THR A 154 24.34 -10.89 -5.79
C THR A 154 23.09 -10.36 -5.09
N ALA A 155 22.00 -11.14 -5.10
CA ALA A 155 20.72 -10.71 -4.61
C ALA A 155 20.76 -10.48 -3.09
N THR A 156 20.42 -9.26 -2.67
CA THR A 156 20.11 -8.96 -1.28
C THR A 156 18.61 -8.86 -1.10
N TYR A 157 18.13 -9.30 0.06
CA TYR A 157 16.71 -9.33 0.36
C TYR A 157 16.43 -8.54 1.64
N THR A 158 15.39 -7.73 1.59
CA THR A 158 14.85 -7.06 2.77
C THR A 158 13.35 -7.31 2.87
N ARG A 159 12.83 -7.18 4.07
CA ARG A 159 11.41 -7.37 4.37
C ARG A 159 11.01 -6.50 5.54
N ALA A 160 9.81 -5.95 5.47
CA ALA A 160 9.34 -5.02 6.46
C ALA A 160 7.84 -5.15 6.70
N LEU A 161 7.41 -4.69 7.87
CA LEU A 161 6.04 -4.27 8.11
C LEU A 161 5.96 -2.76 7.92
N THR A 162 4.88 -2.29 7.32
CA THR A 162 4.68 -0.88 6.99
C THR A 162 3.57 -0.33 7.86
N PHE A 163 3.80 0.81 8.50
CA PHE A 163 2.84 1.49 9.38
C PHE A 163 2.70 2.93 8.91
N ASP A 164 1.92 3.13 7.86
CA ASP A 164 1.64 4.46 7.34
C ASP A 164 0.44 5.05 8.10
N ILE A 165 0.73 6.02 8.98
CA ILE A 165 -0.25 6.71 9.80
C ILE A 165 -0.13 8.20 9.48
N ALA A 166 -1.22 8.78 8.97
CA ALA A 166 -1.27 10.22 8.79
C ALA A 166 -1.27 10.93 10.15
N GLY A 167 -0.37 11.88 10.30
CA GLY A 167 -0.38 12.88 11.36
C GLY A 167 -1.32 14.04 11.03
N SER A 168 -1.50 14.93 11.99
CA SER A 168 -2.19 16.19 11.74
C SER A 168 -1.34 17.18 10.96
N ASP A 169 -1.99 17.97 10.10
CA ASP A 169 -1.48 19.29 9.75
C ASP A 169 -1.34 20.15 11.02
N GLY A 170 -0.41 21.10 11.02
CA GLY A 170 0.08 21.78 12.22
C GLY A 170 -0.95 22.54 13.08
N ASN A 171 -2.24 22.55 12.74
CA ASN A 171 -3.25 23.44 13.31
C ASN A 171 -4.37 22.75 14.12
N SER A 172 -4.38 21.42 14.23
CA SER A 172 -5.36 20.71 15.06
C SER A 172 -4.81 20.35 16.45
N SER A 173 -5.47 20.85 17.50
CA SER A 173 -5.18 20.51 18.92
C SER A 173 -5.56 19.06 19.29
N THR A 174 -6.20 18.33 18.38
CA THR A 174 -6.57 16.90 18.51
C THR A 174 -5.77 15.99 17.56
N GLY A 175 -4.76 16.54 16.90
CA GLY A 175 -4.00 15.87 15.85
C GLY A 175 -3.07 14.76 16.30
N ILE A 176 -2.97 13.66 15.55
CA ILE A 176 -2.05 12.55 15.85
C ILE A 176 -0.60 13.02 15.71
N ARG A 177 0.20 12.82 16.76
CA ARG A 177 1.64 13.13 16.82
C ARG A 177 2.52 11.94 17.19
N ALA A 178 1.95 10.89 17.76
CA ALA A 178 2.64 9.64 18.01
C ALA A 178 1.70 8.44 17.97
N ALA A 179 2.26 7.27 17.71
CA ALA A 179 1.55 6.00 17.73
C ALA A 179 2.41 4.92 18.40
N LYS A 180 1.76 4.03 19.14
CA LYS A 180 2.36 2.78 19.63
C LYS A 180 1.56 1.62 19.08
N VAL A 181 2.24 0.68 18.44
CA VAL A 181 1.62 -0.50 17.82
C VAL A 181 1.93 -1.71 18.67
N PHE A 182 0.91 -2.49 19.01
CA PHE A 182 1.00 -3.66 19.85
C PHE A 182 0.49 -4.88 19.10
N GLN A 183 1.21 -5.99 19.23
CA GLN A 183 0.75 -7.29 18.76
C GLN A 183 -0.08 -7.99 19.84
N ARG A 184 -0.90 -8.95 19.43
CA ARG A 184 -1.73 -9.74 20.34
C ARG A 184 -0.87 -10.67 21.21
N ASN A 185 -1.32 -11.05 22.41
CA ASN A 185 -0.63 -12.09 23.18
C ASN A 185 -0.69 -13.46 22.47
N LEU A 186 0.29 -14.35 22.74
CA LEU A 186 0.35 -15.70 22.15
C LEU A 186 -0.89 -16.56 22.45
N ASP A 187 -1.47 -16.38 23.63
CA ASP A 187 -2.67 -17.07 24.12
C ASP A 187 -3.98 -16.39 23.67
N ASN A 188 -3.89 -15.33 22.86
CA ASN A 188 -5.02 -14.51 22.43
C ASN A 188 -5.81 -13.81 23.56
N SER A 189 -5.30 -13.77 24.80
CA SER A 189 -6.00 -13.19 25.96
C SER A 189 -6.05 -11.66 25.96
N GLY A 190 -5.19 -11.01 25.18
CA GLY A 190 -5.06 -9.56 25.17
C GLY A 190 -3.99 -9.08 24.19
N TRP A 191 -3.38 -7.95 24.51
CA TRP A 191 -2.30 -7.32 23.74
C TRP A 191 -1.01 -7.34 24.55
N GLU A 192 0.13 -7.42 23.87
CA GLU A 192 1.43 -7.38 24.53
C GLU A 192 1.65 -6.04 25.25
N ALA A 193 2.38 -6.08 26.36
CA ALA A 193 2.68 -4.88 27.15
C ALA A 193 3.71 -3.98 26.48
N THR A 194 4.64 -4.56 25.72
CA THR A 194 5.68 -3.83 25.00
C THR A 194 5.19 -3.56 23.57
N PRO A 195 5.29 -2.32 23.07
CA PRO A 195 4.94 -2.02 21.68
C PRO A 195 5.91 -2.73 20.72
N LEU A 196 5.36 -3.29 19.65
CA LEU A 196 6.11 -3.81 18.51
C LEU A 196 6.89 -2.68 17.81
N VAL A 197 6.26 -1.52 17.64
CA VAL A 197 6.88 -0.33 17.08
C VAL A 197 6.27 0.93 17.69
N SER A 198 7.11 1.95 17.86
CA SER A 198 6.68 3.31 18.20
C SER A 198 6.96 4.23 17.03
N LEU A 199 6.01 5.11 16.73
CA LEU A 199 6.13 6.10 15.68
C LEU A 199 5.88 7.50 16.23
N THR A 200 6.59 8.50 15.71
CA THR A 200 6.44 9.91 16.08
C THR A 200 6.42 10.81 14.86
N LEU A 201 5.75 11.95 15.01
CA LEU A 201 5.73 13.01 14.03
C LEU A 201 6.70 14.12 14.44
N SER A 202 7.83 14.24 13.74
CA SER A 202 8.77 15.34 13.97
C SER A 202 8.39 16.59 13.18
N ASP A 203 8.86 17.76 13.63
CA ASP A 203 8.65 19.03 12.92
C ASP A 203 9.29 19.03 11.52
N ALA A 204 10.39 18.27 11.33
CA ALA A 204 11.00 18.06 10.03
C ALA A 204 10.04 17.33 9.07
N CYS A 205 9.28 16.36 9.57
CA CYS A 205 8.33 15.58 8.75
C CYS A 205 7.14 16.44 8.33
N ILE A 206 6.70 17.34 9.22
CA ILE A 206 5.66 18.31 8.92
C ILE A 206 6.13 19.27 7.84
N THR A 207 7.34 19.80 7.97
CA THR A 207 7.93 20.72 7.00
C THR A 207 8.10 20.06 5.63
N GLN A 208 8.61 18.83 5.59
CA GLN A 208 8.79 18.09 4.34
C GLN A 208 7.45 17.80 3.64
N ALA A 209 6.45 17.35 4.38
CA ALA A 209 5.13 17.11 3.83
C ALA A 209 4.46 18.40 3.32
N ALA A 210 4.61 19.51 4.04
CA ALA A 210 4.12 20.81 3.59
C ALA A 210 4.78 21.25 2.26
N GLN A 211 6.08 21.02 2.09
CA GLN A 211 6.77 21.29 0.82
C GLN A 211 6.25 20.41 -0.34
N ALA A 212 5.87 19.17 -0.03
CA ALA A 212 5.29 18.24 -1.00
C ALA A 212 3.76 18.44 -1.21
N SER A 213 3.11 19.34 -0.48
CA SER A 213 1.64 19.46 -0.42
C SER A 213 0.95 18.15 -0.01
N GLU A 214 1.59 17.38 0.87
CA GLU A 214 1.11 16.10 1.38
C GLU A 214 0.70 16.21 2.86
N LYS A 215 -0.11 15.26 3.33
CA LYS A 215 -0.36 15.09 4.76
C LYS A 215 0.90 14.53 5.42
N PRO A 216 1.33 15.10 6.56
CA PRO A 216 2.53 14.63 7.22
C PRO A 216 2.31 13.23 7.78
N ARG A 217 3.30 12.35 7.62
CA ARG A 217 3.23 10.94 8.08
C ARG A 217 4.10 10.71 9.29
N LEU A 218 3.62 9.88 10.22
CA LEU A 218 4.44 9.42 11.34
C LEU A 218 5.60 8.56 10.81
N ALA A 219 6.76 8.67 11.45
CA ALA A 219 7.93 7.85 11.17
C ALA A 219 8.27 7.00 12.39
N VAL A 220 8.89 5.84 12.18
CA VAL A 220 9.43 5.01 13.27
C VAL A 220 10.36 5.86 14.12
N THR A 221 10.16 5.83 15.45
CA THR A 221 10.92 6.66 16.38
C THR A 221 12.42 6.47 16.18
N GLY A 222 13.15 7.58 15.96
CA GLY A 222 14.59 7.56 15.69
C GLY A 222 14.99 7.40 14.22
N SER A 223 14.02 7.29 13.31
CA SER A 223 14.26 7.23 11.85
C SER A 223 14.02 8.57 11.17
N SER A 224 14.41 8.69 9.89
CA SER A 224 14.10 9.85 9.05
C SER A 224 12.61 9.93 8.71
N CYS A 225 12.16 11.11 8.29
CA CYS A 225 10.78 11.32 7.85
C CYS A 225 10.39 10.41 6.68
N GLY A 226 9.18 9.87 6.73
CA GLY A 226 8.69 8.86 5.77
C GLY A 226 9.18 7.43 6.02
N ALA A 227 10.02 7.20 7.04
CA ALA A 227 10.40 5.84 7.45
C ALA A 227 9.28 5.19 8.27
N SER A 228 8.23 4.73 7.61
CA SER A 228 7.10 4.01 8.21
C SER A 228 7.32 2.49 8.30
N TRP A 229 8.55 2.03 8.06
CA TRP A 229 8.89 0.62 7.86
C TRP A 229 9.62 0.07 9.08
N LEU A 230 9.07 -1.00 9.69
CA LEU A 230 9.79 -1.83 10.65
C LEU A 230 10.49 -2.95 9.88
N SER A 231 11.82 -2.86 9.73
CA SER A 231 12.61 -3.93 9.11
C SER A 231 12.54 -5.20 9.97
N LEU A 232 12.34 -6.35 9.32
CA LEU A 232 12.27 -7.67 9.97
C LEU A 232 13.62 -8.42 9.88
N GLY A 233 14.70 -7.65 9.93
CA GLY A 233 16.08 -8.11 9.81
C GLY A 233 16.48 -8.41 8.36
N ASP A 234 17.69 -7.99 8.01
CA ASP A 234 18.34 -8.28 6.73
C ASP A 234 19.48 -9.26 7.01
N ASN A 235 19.55 -10.39 6.28
CA ASN A 235 20.64 -11.39 6.32
C ASN A 235 21.26 -11.71 7.71
N GLY A 236 20.91 -12.84 8.33
CA GLY A 236 21.66 -13.38 9.49
C GLY A 236 20.83 -13.61 10.74
N ALA A 237 21.39 -13.33 11.93
CA ALA A 237 20.74 -13.63 13.23
C ALA A 237 19.42 -12.88 13.44
N ASP A 238 19.30 -11.66 12.93
CA ASP A 238 18.07 -10.85 13.00
C ASP A 238 16.93 -11.44 12.13
N ALA A 239 17.27 -12.28 11.13
CA ALA A 239 16.27 -12.95 10.31
C ALA A 239 15.44 -13.97 11.13
N GLN A 240 16.00 -14.60 12.17
CA GLN A 240 15.25 -15.51 13.03
C GLN A 240 14.23 -14.77 13.90
N ALA A 241 14.58 -13.59 14.40
CA ALA A 241 13.65 -12.73 15.14
C ALA A 241 12.50 -12.26 14.23
N GLY A 242 12.82 -11.84 13.00
CA GLY A 242 11.82 -11.51 11.98
C GLY A 242 10.93 -12.69 11.59
N ASP A 243 11.49 -13.89 11.41
CA ASP A 243 10.74 -15.11 11.11
C ASP A 243 9.78 -15.48 12.25
N SER A 244 10.23 -15.31 13.50
CA SER A 244 9.40 -15.56 14.68
C SER A 244 8.25 -14.56 14.78
N LEU A 245 8.49 -13.29 14.45
CA LEU A 245 7.44 -12.27 14.39
C LEU A 245 6.42 -12.59 13.30
N ILE A 246 6.87 -13.02 12.11
CA ILE A 246 6.00 -13.48 11.03
C ILE A 246 5.12 -14.64 11.51
N ASP A 247 5.69 -15.67 12.12
CA ASP A 247 4.94 -16.81 12.68
C ASP A 247 3.92 -16.37 13.72
N ASN A 248 4.29 -15.42 14.58
CA ASN A 248 3.38 -14.84 15.56
C ASN A 248 2.21 -14.12 14.88
N PHE A 249 2.43 -13.33 13.83
CA PHE A 249 1.34 -12.70 13.09
C PHE A 249 0.37 -13.73 12.48
N TYR A 250 0.87 -14.82 11.91
CA TYR A 250 0.02 -15.91 11.41
C TYR A 250 -0.81 -16.55 12.55
N ARG A 251 -0.18 -16.89 13.67
CA ARG A 251 -0.86 -17.54 14.82
C ARG A 251 -1.86 -16.62 15.53
N ARG A 252 -1.60 -15.32 15.54
CA ARG A 252 -2.36 -14.30 16.28
C ARG A 252 -3.40 -13.57 15.42
N GLY A 253 -3.62 -14.04 14.18
CA GLY A 253 -4.68 -13.54 13.30
C GLY A 253 -4.37 -12.23 12.56
N ARG A 254 -3.09 -11.85 12.47
CA ARG A 254 -2.59 -10.69 11.71
C ARG A 254 -3.15 -9.33 12.18
N LYS A 255 -3.61 -9.22 13.43
CA LYS A 255 -4.16 -7.97 14.00
C LYS A 255 -3.15 -7.27 14.90
N VAL A 256 -3.17 -5.95 14.87
CA VAL A 256 -2.45 -5.06 15.77
C VAL A 256 -3.41 -4.07 16.44
N LYS A 257 -3.12 -3.70 17.67
CA LYS A 257 -3.72 -2.55 18.33
C LYS A 257 -2.80 -1.36 18.14
N ILE A 258 -3.34 -0.24 17.70
CA ILE A 258 -2.62 1.02 17.60
C ILE A 258 -3.21 1.98 18.62
N GLU A 259 -2.34 2.48 19.48
CA GLU A 259 -2.64 3.57 20.40
C GLU A 259 -2.13 4.87 19.80
N LEU A 260 -3.04 5.79 19.54
CA LEU A 260 -2.77 7.08 18.90
C LEU A 260 -2.76 8.18 19.97
N TYR A 261 -1.73 9.02 19.91
CA TYR A 261 -1.51 10.11 20.86
C TYR A 261 -1.41 11.44 20.13
N ASN A 262 -1.89 12.49 20.79
CA ASN A 262 -1.83 13.86 20.28
C ASN A 262 -0.51 14.60 20.60
N ASN A 263 0.45 13.92 21.23
CA ASN A 263 1.74 14.46 21.60
C ASN A 263 2.87 13.49 21.24
N VAL A 264 4.04 14.04 20.92
CA VAL A 264 5.22 13.26 20.49
C VAL A 264 5.81 12.39 21.60
N ALA A 265 5.54 12.72 22.88
CA ALA A 265 5.98 11.94 24.02
C ALA A 265 5.14 10.66 24.23
N ALA A 266 4.03 10.50 23.48
CA ALA A 266 3.08 9.41 23.61
C ALA A 266 2.60 9.20 25.06
N THR A 267 2.27 10.31 25.74
CA THR A 267 1.73 10.36 27.10
C THR A 267 0.23 10.73 27.09
N GLY A 268 -0.48 10.44 28.18
CA GLY A 268 -1.92 10.70 28.30
C GLY A 268 -2.79 9.55 27.76
N THR A 269 -4.10 9.80 27.64
CA THR A 269 -5.08 8.80 27.20
C THR A 269 -5.03 8.61 25.68
N PRO A 270 -4.64 7.44 25.16
CA PRO A 270 -4.64 7.21 23.73
C PRO A 270 -6.04 6.95 23.19
N VAL A 271 -6.22 7.22 21.90
CA VAL A 271 -7.31 6.61 21.13
C VAL A 271 -6.81 5.26 20.61
N SER A 272 -7.53 4.18 20.94
CA SER A 272 -7.17 2.84 20.48
C SER A 272 -7.96 2.48 19.22
N VAL A 273 -7.24 1.97 18.22
CA VAL A 273 -7.83 1.36 17.02
C VAL A 273 -7.22 -0.02 16.81
N ILE A 274 -8.00 -0.95 16.26
CA ILE A 274 -7.51 -2.28 15.90
C ILE A 274 -7.50 -2.38 14.39
N LYS A 275 -6.39 -2.86 13.84
CA LYS A 275 -6.19 -2.99 12.39
C LYS A 275 -5.55 -4.33 12.08
N ARG A 276 -5.82 -4.86 10.89
CA ARG A 276 -5.08 -5.98 10.34
C ARG A 276 -3.88 -5.46 9.56
N VAL A 277 -2.85 -6.30 9.50
CA VAL A 277 -1.72 -6.13 8.61
C VAL A 277 -2.07 -6.74 7.25
N ASP A 278 -2.00 -5.92 6.20
CA ASP A 278 -2.15 -6.35 4.82
C ASP A 278 -0.93 -7.18 4.38
N GLY A 279 -1.21 -8.41 3.99
CA GLY A 279 -0.20 -9.42 3.75
C GLY A 279 0.63 -9.76 4.98
N VAL A 280 1.47 -10.77 4.83
CA VAL A 280 2.57 -11.04 5.77
C VAL A 280 3.76 -11.40 4.90
N PRO A 281 4.94 -10.79 5.12
CA PRO A 281 6.08 -11.09 4.29
C PRO A 281 6.50 -12.55 4.52
N PRO A 282 7.00 -13.25 3.49
CA PRO A 282 7.54 -14.60 3.63
C PRO A 282 8.72 -14.64 4.62
N LYS A 283 8.97 -15.85 5.14
CA LYS A 283 10.19 -16.13 5.91
C LYS A 283 11.44 -15.92 5.07
N PHE A 284 12.56 -15.66 5.73
CA PHE A 284 13.76 -15.20 5.03
C PHE A 284 14.26 -16.24 4.03
N ALA A 285 14.26 -17.51 4.44
CA ALA A 285 14.66 -18.64 3.62
C ALA A 285 13.79 -18.85 2.36
N ALA A 286 12.58 -18.29 2.31
CA ALA A 286 11.70 -18.37 1.15
C ALA A 286 11.96 -17.25 0.13
N LEU A 287 12.63 -16.15 0.51
CA LEU A 287 12.88 -15.00 -0.36
C LEU A 287 13.63 -15.35 -1.66
N PRO A 288 14.64 -16.23 -1.67
CA PRO A 288 15.33 -16.61 -2.92
C PRO A 288 14.43 -17.31 -3.94
N SER A 289 13.39 -18.03 -3.50
CA SER A 289 12.44 -18.74 -4.37
C SER A 289 11.12 -17.98 -4.57
N PHE A 290 10.99 -16.80 -3.97
CA PHE A 290 9.81 -15.95 -4.13
C PHE A 290 9.64 -15.55 -5.61
N PRO A 291 8.40 -15.47 -6.14
CA PRO A 291 8.14 -15.12 -7.53
C PRO A 291 8.35 -13.62 -7.77
N TRP A 292 9.61 -13.18 -7.88
CA TRP A 292 9.97 -11.79 -8.14
C TRP A 292 9.56 -11.30 -9.53
N LEU A 293 9.43 -9.97 -9.68
CA LEU A 293 9.27 -9.36 -11.00
C LEU A 293 10.64 -9.35 -11.70
N GLU A 294 10.74 -10.07 -12.81
CA GLU A 294 12.00 -10.27 -13.53
C GLU A 294 12.13 -9.38 -14.75
N LEU A 295 13.17 -8.55 -14.83
CA LEU A 295 13.51 -7.88 -16.08
C LEU A 295 13.94 -8.89 -17.14
N GLU A 296 13.55 -8.64 -18.38
CA GLU A 296 14.06 -9.41 -19.51
C GLU A 296 15.57 -9.15 -19.71
N SER A 297 16.28 -10.14 -20.25
CA SER A 297 17.73 -10.06 -20.45
C SER A 297 18.17 -8.84 -21.26
N LYS A 298 17.39 -8.42 -22.26
CA LYS A 298 17.66 -7.22 -23.06
C LYS A 298 17.61 -5.93 -22.21
N THR A 299 16.67 -5.84 -21.28
CA THR A 299 16.53 -4.68 -20.38
C THR A 299 17.66 -4.65 -19.36
N LYS A 300 18.05 -5.81 -18.82
CA LYS A 300 19.22 -5.95 -17.94
C LYS A 300 20.49 -5.46 -18.64
N GLN A 301 20.72 -5.88 -19.88
CA GLN A 301 21.86 -5.42 -20.69
C GLN A 301 21.77 -3.93 -21.05
N ALA A 302 20.58 -3.42 -21.36
CA ALA A 302 20.37 -2.01 -21.65
C ALA A 302 20.68 -1.14 -20.42
N LEU A 303 20.28 -1.56 -19.22
CA LEU A 303 20.59 -0.86 -17.98
C LEU A 303 22.10 -0.73 -17.75
N VAL A 304 22.84 -1.83 -17.94
CA VAL A 304 24.31 -1.83 -17.78
C VAL A 304 24.99 -0.89 -18.78
N LYS A 305 24.47 -0.81 -20.02
CA LYS A 305 25.02 0.03 -21.10
C LYS A 305 24.52 1.47 -21.10
N TYR A 306 23.52 1.81 -20.29
CA TYR A 306 22.89 3.12 -20.33
C TYR A 306 23.89 4.23 -19.96
N SER A 307 24.07 5.17 -20.90
CA SER A 307 25.02 6.28 -20.85
C SER A 307 24.37 7.65 -20.61
N GLY A 308 23.06 7.70 -20.39
CA GLY A 308 22.35 8.98 -20.28
C GLY A 308 22.28 9.78 -21.58
N GLU A 309 22.69 9.26 -22.73
CA GLU A 309 22.59 9.99 -24.00
C GLU A 309 21.15 10.00 -24.55
N THR A 310 20.35 8.99 -24.23
CA THR A 310 18.94 8.91 -24.61
C THR A 310 18.04 9.43 -23.51
N ALA A 311 17.05 10.25 -23.87
CA ALA A 311 15.99 10.70 -22.94
C ALA A 311 14.92 9.62 -22.70
N VAL A 312 15.00 8.48 -23.39
CA VAL A 312 14.05 7.38 -23.24
C VAL A 312 14.81 6.11 -22.89
N PHE A 313 14.27 5.37 -21.91
CA PHE A 313 14.72 4.03 -21.55
C PHE A 313 13.56 3.04 -21.67
N SER A 314 13.65 2.13 -22.63
CA SER A 314 12.68 1.06 -22.81
C SER A 314 12.93 -0.06 -21.82
N ALA A 315 12.00 -0.27 -20.90
CA ALA A 315 12.01 -1.35 -19.93
C ALA A 315 11.04 -2.46 -20.36
N SER A 316 11.43 -3.72 -20.16
CA SER A 316 10.51 -4.86 -20.27
C SER A 316 10.83 -5.95 -19.25
N TRP A 317 9.78 -6.67 -18.86
CA TRP A 317 9.81 -7.71 -17.82
C TRP A 317 9.01 -8.95 -18.20
N ALA A 318 9.41 -10.08 -17.61
CA ALA A 318 8.74 -11.35 -17.77
C ALA A 318 7.35 -11.33 -17.14
N ARG A 319 6.45 -12.17 -17.67
CA ARG A 319 5.14 -12.38 -17.06
C ARG A 319 5.31 -13.06 -15.70
N ASN A 320 4.60 -12.56 -14.70
CA ASN A 320 4.50 -13.19 -13.39
C ASN A 320 3.03 -13.44 -13.05
N GLY A 321 2.68 -14.68 -12.66
CA GLY A 321 1.30 -15.05 -12.32
C GLY A 321 0.95 -14.87 -10.85
N ALA A 322 1.94 -14.62 -9.99
CA ALA A 322 1.81 -14.51 -8.55
C ALA A 322 1.94 -13.06 -8.03
N VAL A 323 2.62 -12.20 -8.79
CA VAL A 323 2.79 -10.77 -8.49
C VAL A 323 2.28 -9.94 -9.66
N SER A 324 1.31 -9.07 -9.38
CA SER A 324 0.82 -8.07 -10.33
C SER A 324 1.76 -6.86 -10.32
N GLY A 325 2.23 -6.43 -11.50
CA GLY A 325 3.00 -5.20 -11.63
C GLY A 325 2.13 -3.97 -11.36
N LYS A 326 2.70 -2.96 -10.71
CA LYS A 326 2.01 -1.73 -10.33
C LYS A 326 2.72 -0.50 -10.89
N ASP A 327 3.98 -0.30 -10.55
CA ASP A 327 4.74 0.89 -10.93
C ASP A 327 6.14 0.47 -11.39
N VAL A 328 6.76 1.31 -12.21
CA VAL A 328 8.19 1.21 -12.53
C VAL A 328 8.87 2.53 -12.31
N THR A 329 10.07 2.48 -11.72
CA THR A 329 10.90 3.66 -11.52
C THR A 329 12.29 3.43 -12.09
N PHE A 330 12.86 4.47 -12.70
CA PHE A 330 14.28 4.52 -13.06
C PHE A 330 14.93 5.68 -12.33
N CYS A 331 16.12 5.45 -11.74
CA CYS A 331 16.89 6.47 -11.04
C CYS A 331 18.37 6.36 -11.38
N THR A 332 19.07 7.49 -11.34
CA THR A 332 20.55 7.54 -11.42
C THR A 332 21.20 8.00 -10.11
N SER A 333 20.43 8.04 -9.03
CA SER A 333 20.92 8.27 -7.66
C SER A 333 20.40 7.16 -6.75
N SER A 334 21.20 6.80 -5.74
CA SER A 334 20.88 5.72 -4.79
C SER A 334 19.67 6.01 -3.90
N ASN A 335 19.29 7.27 -3.75
CA ASN A 335 18.14 7.70 -2.95
C ASN A 335 16.87 7.96 -3.78
N CYS A 336 16.92 7.88 -5.11
CA CYS A 336 15.83 8.25 -6.02
C CYS A 336 15.16 9.62 -5.73
N SER A 337 15.80 10.50 -4.95
CA SER A 337 15.19 11.72 -4.39
C SER A 337 15.97 13.01 -4.67
N GLY A 338 17.09 12.92 -5.39
CA GLY A 338 17.94 14.06 -5.77
C GLY A 338 18.22 14.11 -7.28
N MET A 339 18.71 15.26 -7.76
CA MET A 339 18.98 15.57 -9.17
C MET A 339 19.74 14.45 -9.90
N GLY A 340 18.96 13.62 -10.58
CA GLY A 340 19.35 12.46 -11.37
C GLY A 340 18.14 12.08 -12.22
N ARG A 341 18.33 11.29 -13.27
CA ARG A 341 17.26 10.94 -14.19
C ARG A 341 16.23 10.07 -13.47
N ALA A 342 15.11 10.68 -13.08
CA ALA A 342 13.99 9.99 -12.46
C ALA A 342 12.84 9.91 -13.46
N ALA A 343 12.28 8.72 -13.63
CA ALA A 343 11.00 8.51 -14.30
C ALA A 343 10.17 7.54 -13.46
N HIS A 344 8.87 7.78 -13.42
CA HIS A 344 7.89 6.92 -12.77
C HIS A 344 6.71 6.78 -13.72
N ASP A 345 6.30 5.54 -13.99
CA ASP A 345 5.08 5.26 -14.74
C ASP A 345 4.29 4.12 -14.09
N GLU A 346 2.98 4.22 -14.20
CA GLU A 346 2.05 3.16 -13.78
C GLU A 346 2.02 2.03 -14.81
N ILE A 347 1.99 0.79 -14.34
CA ILE A 347 1.91 -0.42 -15.13
C ILE A 347 0.44 -0.81 -15.28
N LEU A 348 -0.07 -0.79 -16.51
CA LEU A 348 -1.41 -1.29 -16.80
C LEU A 348 -1.48 -2.82 -16.64
N VAL A 349 -2.67 -3.33 -16.33
CA VAL A 349 -2.90 -4.77 -16.17
C VAL A 349 -2.43 -5.54 -17.42
N GLY A 350 -1.47 -6.45 -17.23
CA GLY A 350 -0.92 -7.28 -18.31
C GLY A 350 0.14 -6.60 -19.18
N GLN A 351 0.45 -5.33 -18.94
CA GLN A 351 1.57 -4.63 -19.57
C GLN A 351 2.90 -5.25 -19.11
N ARG A 352 3.83 -5.39 -20.05
CA ARG A 352 5.14 -6.04 -19.85
C ARG A 352 6.33 -5.22 -20.34
N SER A 353 6.04 -4.04 -20.86
CA SER A 353 7.04 -3.11 -21.34
C SER A 353 6.52 -1.68 -21.28
N ILE A 354 7.44 -0.74 -21.10
CA ILE A 354 7.15 0.68 -21.06
C ILE A 354 8.37 1.49 -21.43
N ASP A 355 8.15 2.65 -22.02
CA ASP A 355 9.19 3.61 -22.36
C ASP A 355 9.22 4.72 -21.32
N LEU A 356 10.23 4.70 -20.48
CA LEU A 356 10.42 5.69 -19.43
C LEU A 356 11.07 6.94 -20.01
N THR A 357 10.40 8.08 -19.90
CA THR A 357 10.96 9.37 -20.31
C THR A 357 11.77 9.98 -19.17
N LEU A 358 13.08 10.01 -19.35
CA LEU A 358 14.08 10.43 -18.39
C LEU A 358 14.44 11.91 -18.55
N SER A 359 14.66 12.62 -17.44
CA SER A 359 15.14 14.01 -17.48
C SER A 359 16.53 14.11 -18.15
N SER A 360 16.79 15.22 -18.84
CA SER A 360 17.77 15.29 -19.94
C SER A 360 19.25 15.53 -19.56
N THR A 361 19.70 15.19 -18.36
CA THR A 361 21.10 15.46 -17.93
C THR A 361 21.98 14.21 -18.10
N PRO A 362 23.02 14.20 -18.94
CA PRO A 362 23.86 13.01 -19.17
C PRO A 362 24.46 12.45 -17.87
N THR A 363 24.56 11.12 -17.76
CA THR A 363 25.24 10.45 -16.64
C THR A 363 26.42 9.64 -17.16
N GLY A 364 27.51 9.54 -16.41
CA GLY A 364 28.63 8.70 -16.83
C GLY A 364 28.22 7.23 -16.93
N ALA A 365 28.83 6.46 -17.83
CA ALA A 365 28.58 5.02 -17.94
C ALA A 365 28.89 4.26 -16.63
N SER A 366 29.79 4.79 -15.79
CA SER A 366 30.11 4.30 -14.44
C SER A 366 29.18 4.78 -13.33
N SER A 367 28.25 5.70 -13.62
CA SER A 367 27.32 6.21 -12.61
C SER A 367 26.30 5.15 -12.21
N TYR A 368 25.85 5.26 -10.95
CA TYR A 368 24.76 4.47 -10.42
C TYR A 368 23.52 4.59 -11.30
N LYS A 369 22.89 3.44 -11.56
CA LYS A 369 21.65 3.28 -12.29
C LYS A 369 20.83 2.23 -11.58
N GLN A 370 19.57 2.54 -11.30
CA GLN A 370 18.62 1.59 -10.76
C GLN A 370 17.35 1.64 -11.57
N ILE A 371 16.81 0.46 -11.88
CA ILE A 371 15.42 0.30 -12.27
C ILE A 371 14.74 -0.57 -11.22
N SER A 372 13.55 -0.13 -10.81
CA SER A 372 12.75 -0.77 -9.78
C SER A 372 11.40 -1.14 -10.37
N LEU A 373 11.04 -2.42 -10.30
CA LEU A 373 9.70 -2.90 -10.59
C LEU A 373 8.93 -3.08 -9.29
N TYR A 374 7.82 -2.37 -9.15
CA TYR A 374 6.93 -2.47 -8.01
C TYR A 374 5.71 -3.30 -8.37
N GLY A 375 5.19 -4.01 -7.38
CA GLY A 375 4.00 -4.82 -7.55
C GLY A 375 3.38 -5.22 -6.23
N ARG A 376 2.35 -6.06 -6.32
CA ARG A 376 1.69 -6.65 -5.16
C ARG A 376 1.39 -8.12 -5.40
N THR A 377 1.45 -8.91 -4.33
CA THR A 377 0.89 -10.27 -4.34
C THR A 377 -0.62 -10.22 -4.15
N ARG A 378 -1.29 -11.36 -4.37
CA ARG A 378 -2.72 -11.51 -4.04
C ARG A 378 -3.06 -11.37 -2.56
N GLU A 379 -2.06 -11.51 -1.68
CA GLU A 379 -2.22 -11.26 -0.24
C GLU A 379 -1.90 -9.80 0.12
N ASP A 380 -1.78 -8.90 -0.85
CA ASP A 380 -1.46 -7.48 -0.65
C ASP A 380 -0.05 -7.20 -0.07
N VAL A 381 0.87 -8.17 -0.19
CA VAL A 381 2.29 -7.92 0.12
C VAL A 381 2.89 -7.05 -0.99
N GLY A 382 3.43 -5.90 -0.63
CA GLY A 382 4.19 -5.05 -1.54
C GLY A 382 5.48 -5.73 -1.99
N VAL A 383 5.78 -5.68 -3.28
CA VAL A 383 6.98 -6.28 -3.87
C VAL A 383 7.78 -5.22 -4.58
N SER A 384 9.08 -5.17 -4.31
CA SER A 384 10.05 -4.34 -5.04
C SER A 384 11.19 -5.19 -5.58
N SER A 385 11.37 -5.18 -6.90
CA SER A 385 12.51 -5.82 -7.57
C SER A 385 13.42 -4.75 -8.15
N ASN A 386 14.53 -4.49 -7.47
CA ASN A 386 15.52 -3.49 -7.86
C ASN A 386 16.66 -4.16 -8.63
N TYR A 387 17.06 -3.53 -9.72
CA TYR A 387 18.21 -3.92 -10.53
C TYR A 387 19.16 -2.74 -10.61
N VAL A 388 20.40 -2.95 -10.17
CA VAL A 388 21.39 -1.90 -10.02
C VAL A 388 22.60 -2.16 -10.92
N SER A 389 23.14 -1.08 -11.49
CA SER A 389 24.41 -1.07 -12.21
C SER A 389 25.20 0.20 -11.86
N CYS A 390 26.51 0.05 -11.66
CA CYS A 390 27.47 1.11 -11.31
C CYS A 390 28.75 0.98 -12.18
N GLY A 391 28.59 0.51 -13.42
CA GLY A 391 29.68 0.31 -14.38
C GLY A 391 30.86 -0.53 -13.88
N GLY A 392 30.60 -1.55 -13.07
CA GLY A 392 31.59 -2.51 -12.57
C GLY A 392 32.36 -2.07 -11.31
N ALA A 393 32.06 -0.91 -10.72
CA ALA A 393 32.76 -0.41 -9.53
C ALA A 393 32.50 -1.29 -8.29
N THR A 394 33.51 -1.63 -7.47
CA THR A 394 33.30 -2.54 -6.33
C THR A 394 32.20 -2.08 -5.35
N MET A 395 32.00 -0.77 -5.19
CA MET A 395 30.91 -0.18 -4.41
C MET A 395 29.92 0.59 -5.29
N CYS A 396 28.63 0.46 -4.98
CA CYS A 396 27.51 1.18 -5.60
C CYS A 396 26.96 2.19 -4.58
N ASN A 397 27.50 3.40 -4.56
CA ASN A 397 27.07 4.46 -3.64
C ASN A 397 26.21 5.50 -4.35
#